data_AF-A0A8T3RGZ1-F1
#
_entry.id   AF-A0A8T3RGZ1-F1
#
_cell.length_a   1.000
_cell.length_b   1.000
_cell.length_c   1.000
_cell.angle_alpha   90.00
_cell.angle_beta   90.00
_cell.angle_gamma   90.00
#
_symmetry.space_group_name_H-M   'P 1'
#
loop_
_entity.id
_entity.type
_entity.pdbx_description
1 polymer ?
#
loop_
_entity_poly.entity_id
_entity_poly.type
_entity_poly.pdbx_seq_one_letter_code
_entity_poly.pdbx_strand_id
1 'polypeptide(L)'
;MITETLHSQQLAGWQIELARAISRPDELLRCLELPPDVFGQPEISPTGFPLRVTRGFVARMRKGDPEDPLLRQVFPLPSEAPAAEDFSLDPVGDLGAQVHPGVLHKYQGRALFIVTGGCAIHCRYCFRQHFPYSSANAGLDRWQGALDYLRRDSSITEIILSGGDPLAVTDQRLAALVAELDRIRHLERLRIHTRMPIVLPERIDDRCLTWLGATRLRTVIVVHANHGAEIDEEVSEAMQRLRAIGAILLNQSVLLRGVNDTLPALVDLSGRLVAAGILPYYLHLLDRVQGAAHYDTPRAHAVALMAGLRSRLPGYMVPRCVREQPGVPYKVPIELLED
;
A
#
# COMPACT_ATOMS: atom_id res chain seq x y z
N MET A 1 17.02 37.10 -31.72
CA MET A 1 15.80 36.37 -31.31
C MET A 1 16.22 34.97 -30.91
N ILE A 2 16.55 34.78 -29.64
CA ILE A 2 16.76 33.46 -29.05
C ILE A 2 15.44 33.13 -28.36
N THR A 3 14.66 32.24 -28.96
CA THR A 3 13.46 31.67 -28.35
C THR A 3 13.90 30.64 -27.31
N GLU A 4 14.16 31.11 -26.09
CA GLU A 4 14.21 30.23 -24.92
C GLU A 4 12.82 29.63 -24.71
N THR A 5 12.69 28.37 -25.12
CA THR A 5 11.50 27.57 -24.85
C THR A 5 11.61 27.07 -23.41
N LEU A 6 11.36 27.95 -22.44
CA LEU A 6 11.10 27.55 -21.06
C LEU A 6 9.70 26.94 -21.01
N HIS A 7 9.60 25.66 -21.35
CA HIS A 7 8.47 24.84 -20.92
C HIS A 7 8.55 24.72 -19.40
N SER A 8 8.01 25.70 -18.69
CA SER A 8 7.68 25.57 -17.28
C SER A 8 6.72 24.40 -17.16
N GLN A 9 7.24 23.23 -16.76
CA GLN A 9 6.40 22.07 -16.48
C GLN A 9 5.58 22.42 -15.24
N GLN A 10 4.38 22.93 -15.45
CA GLN A 10 3.40 23.12 -14.40
C GLN A 10 3.18 21.78 -13.69
N LEU A 11 3.46 21.74 -12.39
CA LEU A 11 3.28 20.55 -11.56
C LEU A 11 1.84 20.04 -11.71
N ALA A 12 1.68 18.72 -11.85
CA ALA A 12 0.35 18.12 -11.88
C ALA A 12 -0.36 18.34 -10.53
N GLY A 13 -1.70 18.40 -10.54
CA GLY A 13 -2.50 18.68 -9.34
C GLY A 13 -2.18 17.73 -8.18
N TRP A 14 -2.06 16.43 -8.46
CA TRP A 14 -1.71 15.43 -7.45
C TRP A 14 -0.32 15.65 -6.84
N GLN A 15 0.65 16.18 -7.60
CA GLN A 15 1.99 16.46 -7.08
C GLN A 15 1.97 17.63 -6.09
N ILE A 16 1.12 18.63 -6.35
CA ILE A 16 0.88 19.75 -5.44
C ILE A 16 0.24 19.25 -4.14
N GLU A 17 -0.79 18.42 -4.25
CA GLU A 17 -1.47 17.85 -3.08
C GLU A 17 -0.57 16.89 -2.28
N LEU A 18 0.26 16.10 -2.96
CA LEU A 18 1.28 15.27 -2.32
C LEU A 18 2.34 16.10 -1.57
N ALA A 19 2.74 17.26 -2.12
CA ALA A 19 3.67 18.18 -1.46
C ALA A 19 3.06 18.85 -0.23
N ARG A 20 1.73 18.99 -0.18
CA ARG A 20 0.96 19.58 0.93
C ARG A 20 0.60 18.59 2.03
N ALA A 21 1.05 17.34 1.93
CA ALA A 21 0.84 16.31 2.95
C ALA A 21 1.32 16.78 4.33
N ILE A 22 0.54 16.49 5.36
CA ILE A 22 0.83 16.85 6.74
C ILE A 22 1.92 15.91 7.26
N SER A 23 3.01 16.48 7.78
CA SER A 23 4.14 15.75 8.37
C SER A 23 4.37 16.06 9.85
N ARG A 24 3.54 16.94 10.42
CA ARG A 24 3.66 17.44 11.79
C ARG A 24 2.49 16.96 12.65
N PRO A 25 2.73 16.23 13.77
CA PRO A 25 1.65 15.75 14.63
C PRO A 25 0.73 16.86 15.15
N ASP A 26 1.29 18.01 15.56
CA ASP A 26 0.55 19.17 16.05
C ASP A 26 -0.36 19.81 14.98
N GLU A 27 0.05 19.74 13.72
CA GLU A 27 -0.80 20.18 12.60
C GLU A 27 -1.97 19.23 12.39
N LEU A 28 -1.71 17.91 12.41
CA LEU A 28 -2.77 16.90 12.25
C LEU A 28 -3.81 16.99 13.38
N LEU A 29 -3.38 17.08 14.64
CA LEU A 29 -4.31 17.22 15.78
C LEU A 29 -5.18 18.49 15.65
N ARG A 30 -4.59 19.62 15.24
CA ARG A 30 -5.35 20.85 15.00
C ARG A 30 -6.38 20.70 13.88
N CYS A 31 -6.02 20.05 12.76
CA CYS A 31 -6.97 19.77 11.68
C CYS A 31 -8.16 18.93 12.14
N LEU A 32 -7.95 18.05 13.12
CA LEU A 32 -8.96 17.16 13.69
C LEU A 32 -9.64 17.71 14.94
N GLU A 33 -9.34 18.95 15.34
CA GLU A 33 -9.91 19.58 16.54
C GLU A 33 -9.66 18.75 17.81
N LEU A 34 -8.51 18.08 17.88
CA LEU A 34 -8.09 17.28 19.03
C LEU A 34 -7.14 18.06 19.94
N PRO A 35 -7.19 17.84 21.28
CA PRO A 35 -6.22 18.40 22.21
C PRO A 35 -4.79 17.96 21.87
N PRO A 36 -3.79 18.85 22.01
CA PRO A 36 -2.39 18.55 21.66
C PRO A 36 -1.76 17.43 22.51
N ASP A 37 -2.32 17.15 23.68
CA ASP A 37 -1.86 16.18 24.67
C ASP A 37 -2.71 14.89 24.71
N VAL A 38 -3.66 14.72 23.78
CA VAL A 38 -4.63 13.61 23.79
C VAL A 38 -3.97 12.22 23.74
N PHE A 39 -2.76 12.12 23.19
CA PHE A 39 -1.96 10.89 23.12
C PHE A 39 -0.67 10.95 23.95
N GLY A 40 -0.55 11.92 24.87
CA GLY A 40 0.69 12.21 25.59
C GLY A 40 1.60 13.17 24.80
N GLN A 41 2.92 13.15 25.07
CA GLN A 41 3.87 14.07 24.44
C GLN A 41 4.12 13.69 22.97
N PRO A 42 3.72 14.51 21.99
CA PRO A 42 3.70 14.14 20.57
C PRO A 42 5.06 14.31 19.85
N GLU A 43 6.10 14.79 20.55
CA GLU A 43 7.26 15.38 19.88
C GLU A 43 8.20 14.37 19.21
N ILE A 44 8.17 13.08 19.56
CA ILE A 44 9.09 12.09 19.01
C ILE A 44 8.38 10.75 18.75
N SER A 45 8.28 10.37 17.47
CA SER A 45 7.94 8.99 17.10
C SER A 45 8.99 8.04 17.70
N PRO A 46 8.60 7.07 18.56
CA PRO A 46 9.56 6.18 19.21
C PRO A 46 10.42 5.37 18.22
N THR A 47 9.92 5.16 17.00
CA THR A 47 10.60 4.40 15.95
C THR A 47 11.42 5.27 14.99
N GLY A 48 11.29 6.60 15.08
CA GLY A 48 11.83 7.52 14.08
C GLY A 48 11.09 7.49 12.73
N PHE A 49 10.03 6.67 12.59
CA PHE A 49 9.21 6.65 11.38
C PHE A 49 8.35 7.92 11.34
N PRO A 50 8.52 8.83 10.36
CA PRO A 50 7.89 10.14 10.42
C PRO A 50 6.39 10.06 10.09
N LEU A 51 5.61 11.00 10.63
CA LEU A 51 4.23 11.21 10.19
C LEU A 51 4.23 11.70 8.73
N ARG A 52 3.32 11.14 7.94
CA ARG A 52 2.98 11.66 6.60
C ARG A 52 1.56 11.23 6.27
N VAL A 53 0.68 12.18 5.99
CA VAL A 53 -0.70 11.91 5.58
C VAL A 53 -1.22 13.00 4.64
N THR A 54 -1.94 12.61 3.61
CA THR A 54 -2.55 13.54 2.64
C THR A 54 -3.76 14.23 3.24
N ARG A 55 -4.03 15.47 2.81
CA ARG A 55 -5.17 16.24 3.33
C ARG A 55 -6.51 15.62 2.97
N GLY A 56 -6.65 15.04 1.79
CA GLY A 56 -7.87 14.29 1.41
C GLY A 56 -8.11 13.04 2.27
N PHE A 57 -7.07 12.39 2.78
CA PHE A 57 -7.24 11.30 3.75
C PHE A 57 -7.65 11.82 5.14
N VAL A 58 -7.08 12.95 5.58
CA VAL A 58 -7.48 13.61 6.84
C VAL A 58 -8.92 14.10 6.80
N ALA A 59 -9.40 14.60 5.65
CA ALA A 59 -10.77 15.08 5.50
C ALA A 59 -11.85 14.00 5.75
N ARG A 60 -11.49 12.72 5.64
CA ARG A 60 -12.37 11.57 5.94
C ARG A 60 -12.39 11.17 7.41
N MET A 61 -11.49 11.69 8.24
CA MET A 61 -11.45 11.40 9.66
C MET A 61 -12.54 12.17 10.41
N ARG A 62 -13.04 11.59 11.50
CA ARG A 62 -13.98 12.26 12.40
C ARG A 62 -13.24 13.26 13.29
N LYS A 63 -13.64 14.53 13.20
CA LYS A 63 -13.14 15.58 14.09
C LYS A 63 -13.58 15.33 15.53
N GLY A 64 -12.71 15.64 16.48
CA GLY A 64 -12.93 15.45 17.91
C GLY A 64 -12.91 13.99 18.39
N ASP A 65 -12.65 13.03 17.50
CA ASP A 65 -12.62 11.59 17.81
C ASP A 65 -11.16 11.07 17.83
N PRO A 66 -10.52 10.91 19.01
CA PRO A 66 -9.17 10.34 19.09
C PRO A 66 -9.15 8.85 18.73
N GLU A 67 -10.30 8.20 18.68
CA GLU A 67 -10.46 6.77 18.40
C GLU A 67 -10.76 6.51 16.92
N ASP A 68 -10.75 7.55 16.07
CA ASP A 68 -11.02 7.43 14.64
C ASP A 68 -10.11 6.37 13.98
N PRO A 69 -10.69 5.40 13.25
CA PRO A 69 -9.93 4.27 12.70
C PRO A 69 -8.97 4.68 11.59
N LEU A 70 -9.14 5.84 10.94
CA LEU A 70 -8.19 6.36 9.95
C LEU A 70 -7.04 7.09 10.65
N LEU A 71 -7.33 7.89 11.69
CA LEU A 71 -6.30 8.52 12.52
C LEU A 71 -5.38 7.47 13.14
N ARG A 72 -5.99 6.42 13.70
CA ARG A 72 -5.29 5.28 14.28
C ARG A 72 -4.29 4.64 13.33
N GLN A 73 -4.42 4.76 12.01
CA GLN A 73 -3.49 4.17 11.04
C GLN A 73 -2.24 5.03 10.74
N VAL A 74 -2.24 6.31 11.12
CA VAL A 74 -1.21 7.28 10.71
C VAL A 74 -0.60 8.07 11.86
N PHE A 75 -1.30 8.23 12.98
CA PHE A 75 -0.80 9.02 14.09
C PHE A 75 0.30 8.27 14.86
N PRO A 76 1.48 8.87 15.08
CA PRO A 76 2.52 8.24 15.87
C PRO A 76 2.11 8.16 17.35
N LEU A 77 2.21 6.96 17.95
CA LEU A 77 1.85 6.74 19.35
C LEU A 77 3.06 6.34 20.21
N PRO A 78 3.08 6.68 21.51
CA PRO A 78 4.09 6.18 22.44
C PRO A 78 4.13 4.64 22.54
N SER A 79 3.02 3.97 22.23
CA SER A 79 2.90 2.50 22.18
C SER A 79 3.66 1.84 21.03
N GLU A 80 4.27 2.62 20.14
CA GLU A 80 5.15 2.11 19.07
C GLU A 80 6.56 1.75 19.57
N ALA A 81 6.63 1.18 20.77
CA ALA A 81 7.89 0.80 21.39
C ALA A 81 8.68 -0.16 20.46
N PRO A 82 10.00 0.06 20.31
CA PRO A 82 10.81 -0.67 19.32
C PRO A 82 11.02 -2.15 19.67
N ALA A 83 10.85 -2.56 20.93
CA ALA A 83 11.06 -3.93 21.37
C ALA A 83 9.74 -4.58 21.80
N ALA A 84 9.31 -5.58 21.04
CA ALA A 84 8.26 -6.52 21.39
C ALA A 84 8.71 -7.93 20.97
N GLU A 85 8.35 -8.94 21.76
CA GLU A 85 8.67 -10.35 21.50
C GLU A 85 8.09 -10.79 20.15
N ASP A 86 8.87 -11.49 19.34
CA ASP A 86 8.54 -11.92 17.96
C ASP A 86 8.32 -10.79 16.93
N PHE A 87 8.71 -9.54 17.24
CA PHE A 87 8.71 -8.45 16.26
C PHE A 87 10.12 -8.17 15.70
N SER A 88 10.23 -8.07 14.37
CA SER A 88 11.50 -7.88 13.68
C SER A 88 11.50 -6.68 12.73
N LEU A 89 12.69 -6.31 12.23
CA LEU A 89 12.85 -5.24 11.24
C LEU A 89 12.53 -5.69 9.80
N ASP A 90 12.54 -7.01 9.55
CA ASP A 90 12.21 -7.63 8.27
C ASP A 90 11.28 -8.85 8.49
N PRO A 91 10.03 -8.62 8.91
CA PRO A 91 9.12 -9.71 9.31
C PRO A 91 8.71 -10.61 8.14
N VAL A 92 8.90 -10.14 6.91
CA VAL A 92 8.51 -10.85 5.69
C VAL A 92 9.71 -11.45 4.95
N GLY A 93 10.94 -11.24 5.41
CA GLY A 93 12.15 -11.74 4.75
C GLY A 93 12.38 -11.11 3.37
N ASP A 94 12.03 -9.83 3.19
CA ASP A 94 12.29 -9.10 1.94
C ASP A 94 13.80 -9.03 1.65
N LEU A 95 14.66 -8.88 2.67
CA LEU A 95 16.11 -8.77 2.49
C LEU A 95 16.70 -10.09 1.96
N GLY A 96 16.28 -11.22 2.53
CA GLY A 96 16.73 -12.54 2.10
C GLY A 96 16.22 -12.93 0.70
N ALA A 97 15.13 -12.33 0.25
CA ALA A 97 14.54 -12.58 -1.06
C ALA A 97 15.09 -11.67 -2.18
N GLN A 98 16.01 -10.76 -1.85
CA GLN A 98 16.58 -9.84 -2.83
C GLN A 98 17.59 -10.57 -3.72
N VAL A 99 17.23 -10.76 -4.99
CA VAL A 99 18.06 -11.45 -5.99
C VAL A 99 18.91 -10.49 -6.83
N HIS A 100 18.51 -9.21 -6.84
CA HIS A 100 19.22 -8.10 -7.45
C HIS A 100 18.79 -6.82 -6.72
N PRO A 101 19.63 -5.75 -6.65
CA PRO A 101 19.17 -4.45 -6.18
C PRO A 101 17.82 -4.05 -6.79
N GLY A 102 16.84 -3.81 -5.91
CA GLY A 102 15.47 -3.47 -6.29
C GLY A 102 14.57 -4.63 -6.74
N VAL A 103 15.05 -5.88 -6.82
CA VAL A 103 14.25 -7.05 -7.25
C VAL A 103 14.16 -8.08 -6.13
N LEU A 104 12.93 -8.41 -5.74
CA LEU A 104 12.62 -9.52 -4.84
C LEU A 104 11.98 -10.66 -5.62
N HIS A 105 12.45 -11.88 -5.45
CA HIS A 105 11.86 -13.07 -6.07
C HIS A 105 11.57 -14.13 -5.01
N LYS A 106 10.41 -13.98 -4.34
CA LYS A 106 9.95 -14.88 -3.27
C LYS A 106 9.20 -16.11 -3.77
N TYR A 107 8.55 -15.98 -4.90
CA TYR A 107 7.54 -16.93 -5.33
C TYR A 107 7.67 -17.26 -6.80
N GLN A 108 7.44 -18.53 -7.13
CA GLN A 108 7.43 -18.98 -8.51
C GLN A 108 6.45 -18.14 -9.37
N GLY A 109 6.88 -17.85 -10.59
CA GLY A 109 6.04 -17.20 -11.59
C GLY A 109 6.00 -15.68 -11.51
N ARG A 110 6.52 -15.06 -10.44
CA ARG A 110 6.42 -13.62 -10.23
C ARG A 110 7.59 -13.02 -9.47
N ALA A 111 8.03 -11.85 -9.92
CA ALA A 111 9.02 -11.04 -9.22
C ALA A 111 8.42 -9.70 -8.81
N LEU A 112 8.98 -9.08 -7.77
CA LEU A 112 8.60 -7.76 -7.28
C LEU A 112 9.74 -6.76 -7.52
N PHE A 113 9.38 -5.60 -8.05
CA PHE A 113 10.27 -4.48 -8.29
C PHE A 113 9.99 -3.36 -7.28
N ILE A 114 10.98 -3.04 -6.46
CA ILE A 114 11.00 -1.85 -5.59
C ILE A 114 11.34 -0.63 -6.45
N VAL A 115 10.32 0.16 -6.82
CA VAL A 115 10.50 1.31 -7.72
C VAL A 115 10.82 2.62 -6.97
N THR A 116 10.47 2.70 -5.69
CA THR A 116 10.72 3.87 -4.82
C THR A 116 10.58 3.49 -3.35
N GLY A 117 11.20 4.27 -2.47
CA GLY A 117 10.91 4.26 -1.02
C GLY A 117 9.88 5.30 -0.57
N GLY A 118 9.46 6.19 -1.46
CA GLY A 118 8.50 7.26 -1.13
C GLY A 118 7.06 6.76 -1.06
N CYS A 119 6.29 7.30 -0.11
CA CYS A 119 4.85 7.09 0.04
C CYS A 119 4.11 8.43 0.17
N ALA A 120 2.82 8.44 -0.17
CA ALA A 120 1.93 9.56 0.15
C ALA A 120 1.41 9.53 1.60
N ILE A 121 1.40 8.34 2.20
CA ILE A 121 0.95 8.11 3.57
C ILE A 121 1.93 7.17 4.28
N HIS A 122 2.22 7.43 5.56
CA HIS A 122 3.03 6.56 6.39
C HIS A 122 2.15 5.76 7.34
N CYS A 123 1.84 4.54 6.93
CA CYS A 123 1.04 3.61 7.71
C CYS A 123 1.83 3.15 8.94
N ARG A 124 1.33 3.32 10.15
CA ARG A 124 2.05 2.93 11.39
C ARG A 124 2.23 1.41 11.54
N TYR A 125 1.54 0.62 10.72
CA TYR A 125 1.68 -0.83 10.58
C TYR A 125 2.51 -1.24 9.36
N CYS A 126 3.28 -0.32 8.74
CA CYS A 126 4.05 -0.62 7.54
C CYS A 126 5.17 -1.64 7.84
N PHE A 127 5.07 -2.84 7.26
CA PHE A 127 6.10 -3.88 7.41
C PHE A 127 7.43 -3.53 6.75
N ARG A 128 7.47 -2.51 5.89
CA ARG A 128 8.68 -1.97 5.24
C ARG A 128 9.17 -0.65 5.83
N GLN A 129 8.68 -0.24 7.00
CA GLN A 129 9.12 1.02 7.61
C GLN A 129 10.64 1.05 7.88
N HIS A 130 11.25 -0.12 8.07
CA HIS A 130 12.69 -0.30 8.32
C HIS A 130 13.48 -0.77 7.08
N PHE A 131 12.83 -0.86 5.91
CA PHE A 131 13.50 -1.35 4.70
C PHE A 131 14.55 -0.34 4.20
N PRO A 132 15.77 -0.77 3.83
CA PRO A 132 16.86 0.13 3.47
C PRO A 132 16.73 0.66 2.04
N TYR A 133 15.75 1.52 1.79
CA TYR A 133 15.46 2.04 0.46
C TYR A 133 16.63 2.81 -0.17
N SER A 134 17.51 3.44 0.62
CA SER A 134 18.68 4.15 0.08
C SER A 134 19.67 3.23 -0.62
N SER A 135 19.84 1.98 -0.16
CA SER A 135 20.69 0.98 -0.80
C SER A 135 19.95 0.07 -1.79
N ALA A 136 18.63 -0.04 -1.65
CA ALA A 136 17.78 -0.87 -2.50
C ALA A 136 17.09 -0.12 -3.65
N ASN A 137 17.05 1.21 -3.63
CA ASN A 137 16.50 2.01 -4.72
C ASN A 137 17.37 1.85 -5.97
N ALA A 138 16.77 1.28 -7.01
CA ALA A 138 17.26 1.47 -8.36
C ALA A 138 17.14 2.97 -8.68
N GLY A 139 18.24 3.71 -8.54
CA GLY A 139 18.33 5.10 -8.93
C GLY A 139 17.95 5.32 -10.40
N LEU A 140 17.97 6.58 -10.84
CA LEU A 140 17.66 6.97 -12.23
C LEU A 140 18.51 6.22 -13.27
N ASP A 141 19.67 5.70 -12.86
CA ASP A 141 20.48 4.79 -13.65
C ASP A 141 20.27 3.31 -13.26
N ARG A 142 19.51 2.67 -14.14
CA ARG A 142 19.56 1.24 -14.51
C ARG A 142 18.72 0.27 -13.68
N TRP A 143 17.40 0.34 -13.93
CA TRP A 143 16.55 -0.86 -13.99
C TRP A 143 17.12 -1.96 -14.91
N GLN A 144 18.15 -1.68 -15.70
CA GLN A 144 18.76 -2.63 -16.63
C GLN A 144 19.10 -3.97 -15.97
N GLY A 145 19.73 -3.96 -14.79
CA GLY A 145 20.08 -5.22 -14.11
C GLY A 145 18.85 -6.02 -13.68
N ALA A 146 17.79 -5.33 -13.23
CA ALA A 146 16.50 -5.94 -12.93
C ALA A 146 15.80 -6.47 -14.20
N LEU A 147 15.82 -5.71 -15.29
CA LEU A 147 15.26 -6.11 -16.58
C LEU A 147 16.02 -7.31 -17.15
N ASP A 148 17.35 -7.34 -17.02
CA ASP A 148 18.19 -8.45 -17.47
C ASP A 148 17.92 -9.72 -16.65
N TYR A 149 17.69 -9.59 -15.34
CA TYR A 149 17.23 -10.70 -14.51
C TYR A 149 15.90 -11.27 -15.03
N LEU A 150 14.91 -10.41 -15.27
CA LEU A 150 13.60 -10.83 -15.81
C LEU A 150 13.71 -11.46 -17.21
N ARG A 151 14.60 -10.95 -18.07
CA ARG A 151 14.82 -11.51 -19.42
C ARG A 151 15.44 -12.91 -19.38
N ARG A 152 16.26 -13.23 -18.37
CA ARG A 152 16.96 -14.51 -18.25
C ARG A 152 16.08 -15.62 -17.68
N ASP A 153 15.05 -15.27 -16.92
CA ASP A 153 14.14 -16.24 -16.30
C ASP A 153 12.75 -16.18 -16.94
N SER A 154 12.50 -17.10 -17.89
CA SER A 154 11.22 -17.21 -18.57
C SER A 154 10.09 -17.80 -17.72
N SER A 155 10.40 -18.30 -16.51
CA SER A 155 9.37 -18.75 -15.58
C SER A 155 8.60 -17.59 -14.96
N ILE A 156 9.19 -16.38 -14.94
CA ILE A 156 8.56 -15.17 -14.40
C ILE A 156 7.60 -14.61 -15.44
N THR A 157 6.30 -14.75 -15.22
CA THR A 157 5.25 -14.28 -16.14
C THR A 157 4.49 -13.07 -15.61
N GLU A 158 4.70 -12.71 -14.35
CA GLU A 158 4.12 -11.53 -13.70
C GLU A 158 5.22 -10.69 -13.04
N ILE A 159 5.15 -9.37 -13.24
CA ILE A 159 5.98 -8.40 -12.53
C ILE A 159 5.10 -7.54 -11.62
N ILE A 160 5.52 -7.35 -10.38
CA ILE A 160 4.82 -6.55 -9.37
C ILE A 160 5.60 -5.27 -9.11
N LEU A 161 5.04 -4.10 -9.42
CA LEU A 161 5.59 -2.82 -9.00
C LEU A 161 5.16 -2.52 -7.56
N SER A 162 6.13 -2.26 -6.69
CA SER A 162 5.93 -2.00 -5.26
C SER A 162 7.11 -1.18 -4.69
N GLY A 163 7.30 -1.21 -3.38
CA GLY A 163 8.27 -0.39 -2.66
C GLY A 163 7.58 0.29 -1.48
N GLY A 164 7.79 1.60 -1.36
CA GLY A 164 6.88 2.49 -0.62
C GLY A 164 5.52 2.53 -1.32
N ASP A 165 5.36 3.41 -2.31
CA ASP A 165 4.21 3.39 -3.21
C ASP A 165 4.65 3.66 -4.67
N PRO A 166 4.44 2.72 -5.61
CA PRO A 166 4.89 2.87 -6.98
C PRO A 166 4.26 4.06 -7.70
N LEU A 167 3.03 4.43 -7.37
CA LEU A 167 2.38 5.59 -8.00
C LEU A 167 2.84 6.93 -7.41
N ALA A 168 3.74 6.95 -6.42
CA ALA A 168 4.44 8.18 -6.03
C ALA A 168 5.49 8.60 -7.07
N VAL A 169 5.83 7.71 -8.01
CA VAL A 169 6.74 7.98 -9.12
C VAL A 169 6.01 8.71 -10.26
N THR A 170 6.74 9.57 -10.97
CA THR A 170 6.21 10.35 -12.10
C THR A 170 5.75 9.45 -13.26
N ASP A 171 4.71 9.87 -13.98
CA ASP A 171 4.19 9.13 -15.14
C ASP A 171 5.26 8.87 -16.20
N GLN A 172 6.15 9.84 -16.45
CA GLN A 172 7.24 9.67 -17.43
C GLN A 172 8.15 8.49 -17.07
N ARG A 173 8.50 8.34 -15.79
CA ARG A 173 9.36 7.24 -15.33
C ARG A 173 8.61 5.90 -15.38
N LEU A 174 7.36 5.87 -14.91
CA LEU A 174 6.55 4.65 -14.95
C LEU A 174 6.29 4.18 -16.38
N ALA A 175 5.93 5.09 -17.29
CA ALA A 175 5.75 4.81 -18.71
C ALA A 175 7.03 4.23 -19.34
N ALA A 176 8.21 4.80 -19.03
CA ALA A 176 9.48 4.29 -19.52
C ALA A 176 9.78 2.87 -18.99
N LEU A 177 9.56 2.62 -17.70
CA LEU A 177 9.73 1.29 -17.11
C LEU A 177 8.80 0.26 -17.76
N VAL A 178 7.52 0.59 -17.88
CA VAL A 178 6.51 -0.32 -18.44
C VAL A 178 6.78 -0.61 -19.91
N ALA A 179 7.23 0.37 -20.69
CA ALA A 179 7.64 0.15 -22.07
C ALA A 179 8.82 -0.85 -22.19
N GLU A 180 9.77 -0.85 -21.25
CA GLU A 180 10.83 -1.88 -21.21
C GLU A 180 10.28 -3.25 -20.82
N LEU A 181 9.36 -3.32 -19.86
CA LEU A 181 8.72 -4.56 -19.43
C LEU A 181 7.88 -5.18 -20.56
N ASP A 182 7.17 -4.36 -21.34
CA ASP A 182 6.40 -4.79 -22.51
C ASP A 182 7.26 -5.54 -23.55
N ARG A 183 8.55 -5.20 -23.67
CA ARG A 183 9.47 -5.86 -24.60
C ARG A 183 9.87 -7.27 -24.15
N ILE A 184 9.65 -7.63 -22.88
CA ILE A 184 9.96 -8.96 -22.35
C ILE A 184 8.80 -9.89 -22.71
N ARG A 185 8.94 -10.65 -23.81
CA ARG A 185 7.85 -11.41 -24.44
C ARG A 185 7.09 -12.36 -23.51
N HIS A 186 7.76 -13.01 -22.56
CA HIS A 186 7.15 -13.96 -21.63
C HIS A 186 6.45 -13.31 -20.43
N LEU A 187 6.59 -11.99 -20.22
CA LEU A 187 5.74 -11.28 -19.26
C LEU A 187 4.33 -11.14 -19.82
N GLU A 188 3.35 -11.49 -18.99
CA GLU A 188 1.93 -11.50 -19.31
C GLU A 188 1.13 -10.52 -18.44
N ARG A 189 1.60 -10.25 -17.22
CA ARG A 189 0.89 -9.46 -16.20
C ARG A 189 1.77 -8.38 -15.60
N LEU A 190 1.20 -7.20 -15.45
CA LEU A 190 1.73 -6.10 -14.66
C LEU A 190 0.83 -5.94 -13.44
N ARG A 191 1.36 -6.19 -12.25
CA ARG A 191 0.66 -5.94 -11.00
C ARG A 191 1.24 -4.69 -10.34
N ILE A 192 0.39 -3.82 -9.81
CA ILE A 192 0.81 -2.62 -9.09
C ILE A 192 0.22 -2.68 -7.67
N HIS A 193 1.08 -2.69 -6.66
CA HIS A 193 0.67 -2.57 -5.26
C HIS A 193 0.78 -1.12 -4.84
N THR A 194 -0.34 -0.43 -4.69
CA THR A 194 -0.36 1.02 -4.41
C THR A 194 -1.45 1.35 -3.41
N ARG A 195 -1.19 2.28 -2.50
CA ARG A 195 -2.21 2.89 -1.64
C ARG A 195 -2.68 4.23 -2.20
N MET A 196 -2.00 4.75 -3.21
CA MET A 196 -2.21 6.08 -3.78
C MET A 196 -3.67 6.38 -4.14
N PRO A 197 -4.42 5.51 -4.83
CA PRO A 197 -5.81 5.85 -5.16
C PRO A 197 -6.74 5.94 -3.94
N ILE A 198 -6.36 5.32 -2.82
CA ILE A 198 -7.10 5.42 -1.55
C ILE A 198 -6.78 6.73 -0.84
N VAL A 199 -5.54 7.23 -0.93
CA VAL A 199 -5.10 8.38 -0.12
C VAL A 199 -4.96 9.67 -0.91
N LEU A 200 -4.85 9.59 -2.23
CA LEU A 200 -4.68 10.68 -3.17
C LEU A 200 -5.32 10.28 -4.53
N PRO A 201 -6.67 10.21 -4.59
CA PRO A 201 -7.39 9.78 -5.79
C PRO A 201 -7.02 10.57 -7.05
N GLU A 202 -6.63 11.83 -6.90
CA GLU A 202 -6.22 12.75 -7.96
C GLU A 202 -4.98 12.27 -8.72
N ARG A 203 -4.21 11.32 -8.17
CA ARG A 203 -3.12 10.65 -8.90
C ARG A 203 -3.63 9.89 -10.13
N ILE A 204 -4.88 9.44 -10.09
CA ILE A 204 -5.54 8.76 -11.21
C ILE A 204 -6.11 9.83 -12.16
N ASP A 205 -5.20 10.50 -12.86
CA ASP A 205 -5.50 11.46 -13.91
C ASP A 205 -5.32 10.85 -15.32
N ASP A 206 -5.57 11.63 -16.37
CA ASP A 206 -5.46 11.14 -17.75
C ASP A 206 -4.03 10.74 -18.12
N ARG A 207 -3.02 11.37 -17.51
CA ARG A 207 -1.61 11.01 -17.75
C ARG A 207 -1.30 9.63 -17.18
N CYS A 208 -1.80 9.35 -15.97
CA CYS A 208 -1.73 8.03 -15.34
C CYS A 208 -2.40 6.96 -16.20
N LEU A 209 -3.65 7.21 -16.61
CA LEU A 209 -4.44 6.27 -17.39
C LEU A 209 -3.83 6.03 -18.78
N THR A 210 -3.19 7.02 -19.37
CA THR A 210 -2.55 6.90 -20.70
C THR A 210 -1.49 5.81 -20.71
N TRP A 211 -0.52 5.82 -19.79
CA TRP A 211 0.53 4.80 -19.82
C TRP A 211 0.06 3.45 -19.26
N LEU A 212 -0.86 3.45 -18.30
CA LEU A 212 -1.46 2.22 -17.78
C LEU A 212 -2.31 1.50 -18.82
N GLY A 213 -2.99 2.24 -19.70
CA GLY A 213 -3.81 1.69 -20.78
C GLY A 213 -3.03 1.34 -22.04
N ALA A 214 -1.79 1.80 -22.18
CA ALA A 214 -0.97 1.57 -23.36
C ALA A 214 -0.18 0.24 -23.34
N THR A 215 -0.02 -0.38 -22.16
CA THR A 215 0.73 -1.64 -22.03
C THR A 215 -0.04 -2.83 -22.61
N ARG A 216 0.69 -3.80 -23.17
CA ARG A 216 0.10 -5.09 -23.57
C ARG A 216 -0.10 -6.06 -22.40
N LEU A 217 0.51 -5.76 -21.25
CA LEU A 217 0.43 -6.61 -20.06
C LEU A 217 -0.96 -6.47 -19.44
N ARG A 218 -1.50 -7.57 -18.93
CA ARG A 218 -2.76 -7.51 -18.18
C ARG A 218 -2.52 -6.80 -16.86
N THR A 219 -3.12 -5.63 -16.70
CA THR A 219 -2.94 -4.78 -15.53
C THR A 219 -3.82 -5.25 -14.36
N VAL A 220 -3.19 -5.52 -13.22
CA VAL A 220 -3.84 -5.82 -11.94
C VAL A 220 -3.39 -4.76 -10.93
N ILE A 221 -4.33 -4.07 -10.30
CA ILE A 221 -4.02 -3.08 -9.27
C ILE A 221 -4.52 -3.60 -7.93
N VAL A 222 -3.59 -3.78 -7.00
CA VAL A 222 -3.89 -4.14 -5.62
C VAL A 222 -3.81 -2.86 -4.79
N VAL A 223 -4.98 -2.32 -4.44
CA VAL A 223 -5.12 -1.20 -3.53
C VAL A 223 -5.01 -1.64 -2.07
N HIS A 224 -4.80 -0.67 -1.17
CA HIS A 224 -4.71 -0.92 0.27
C HIS A 224 -5.67 -0.01 1.04
N ALA A 225 -6.83 -0.54 1.40
CA ALA A 225 -7.80 0.05 2.33
C ALA A 225 -8.05 -0.90 3.51
N ASN A 226 -8.05 -0.35 4.73
CA ASN A 226 -8.29 -1.12 5.96
C ASN A 226 -9.65 -0.86 6.58
N HIS A 227 -10.27 0.28 6.31
CA HIS A 227 -11.56 0.65 6.85
C HIS A 227 -12.46 1.23 5.77
N GLY A 228 -13.78 1.00 5.87
CA GLY A 228 -14.72 1.47 4.86
C GLY A 228 -14.79 2.99 4.73
N ALA A 229 -14.51 3.73 5.80
CA ALA A 229 -14.39 5.19 5.76
C ALA A 229 -13.23 5.71 4.87
N GLU A 230 -12.31 4.83 4.44
CA GLU A 230 -11.29 5.16 3.44
C GLU A 230 -11.86 5.17 2.01
N ILE A 231 -13.12 4.84 1.80
CA ILE A 231 -13.74 4.77 0.46
C ILE A 231 -14.87 5.78 0.42
N ASP A 232 -14.58 6.95 -0.13
CA ASP A 232 -15.52 8.02 -0.45
C ASP A 232 -15.80 8.07 -1.96
N GLU A 233 -16.47 9.13 -2.41
CA GLU A 233 -16.85 9.31 -3.81
C GLU A 233 -15.63 9.50 -4.72
N GLU A 234 -14.64 10.30 -4.29
CA GLU A 234 -13.43 10.58 -5.07
C GLU A 234 -12.60 9.31 -5.29
N VAL A 235 -12.45 8.49 -4.24
CA VAL A 235 -11.83 7.16 -4.35
C VAL A 235 -12.63 6.29 -5.32
N SER A 236 -13.96 6.29 -5.21
CA SER A 236 -14.83 5.48 -6.08
C SER A 236 -14.72 5.88 -7.55
N GLU A 237 -14.65 7.18 -7.85
CA GLU A 237 -14.42 7.70 -9.20
C GLU A 237 -13.06 7.28 -9.75
N ALA A 238 -11.99 7.41 -8.96
CA ALA A 238 -10.66 6.94 -9.35
C ALA A 238 -10.66 5.44 -9.68
N MET A 239 -11.38 4.61 -8.91
CA MET A 239 -11.52 3.18 -9.20
C MET A 239 -12.29 2.93 -10.51
N GLN A 240 -13.36 3.66 -10.76
CA GLN A 240 -14.11 3.56 -12.01
C GLN A 240 -13.22 3.87 -13.22
N ARG A 241 -12.39 4.91 -13.14
CA ARG A 241 -11.43 5.28 -14.19
C ARG A 241 -10.39 4.18 -14.44
N LEU A 242 -9.85 3.57 -13.39
CA LEU A 242 -8.93 2.43 -13.52
C LEU A 242 -9.62 1.20 -14.16
N ARG A 243 -10.89 0.94 -13.82
CA ARG A 243 -11.66 -0.15 -14.45
C ARG A 243 -11.96 0.12 -15.92
N ALA A 244 -12.18 1.38 -16.29
CA ALA A 244 -12.48 1.76 -17.67
C ALA A 244 -11.34 1.43 -18.65
N ILE A 245 -10.09 1.38 -18.17
CA ILE A 245 -8.93 0.91 -18.95
C ILE A 245 -8.73 -0.62 -18.89
N GLY A 246 -9.67 -1.37 -18.30
CA GLY A 246 -9.64 -2.82 -18.21
C GLY A 246 -8.82 -3.40 -17.05
N ALA A 247 -8.38 -2.57 -16.08
CA ALA A 247 -7.62 -3.06 -14.93
C ALA A 247 -8.49 -3.92 -13.99
N ILE A 248 -7.91 -5.01 -13.49
CA ILE A 248 -8.50 -5.79 -12.40
C ILE A 248 -8.15 -5.11 -11.08
N LEU A 249 -9.16 -4.76 -10.27
CA LEU A 249 -8.97 -4.11 -8.99
C LEU A 249 -9.17 -5.07 -7.82
N LEU A 250 -8.17 -5.14 -6.95
CA LEU A 250 -8.13 -5.99 -5.77
C LEU A 250 -7.80 -5.14 -4.54
N ASN A 251 -8.31 -5.49 -3.37
CA ASN A 251 -7.90 -4.87 -2.11
C ASN A 251 -7.14 -5.84 -1.22
N GLN A 252 -5.98 -5.42 -0.73
CA GLN A 252 -5.35 -6.03 0.42
C GLN A 252 -5.56 -5.14 1.65
N SER A 253 -5.93 -5.76 2.76
CA SER A 253 -6.07 -5.14 4.07
C SER A 253 -5.18 -5.88 5.06
N VAL A 254 -4.92 -5.27 6.21
CA VAL A 254 -4.28 -5.88 7.37
C VAL A 254 -5.30 -5.84 8.51
N LEU A 255 -5.40 -6.93 9.26
CA LEU A 255 -6.21 -6.99 10.46
C LEU A 255 -5.50 -6.23 11.58
N LEU A 256 -6.09 -5.11 11.99
CA LEU A 256 -5.49 -4.14 12.91
C LEU A 256 -6.44 -3.90 14.07
N ARG A 257 -5.93 -4.14 15.29
CA ARG A 257 -6.65 -3.88 16.53
C ARG A 257 -7.11 -2.42 16.61
N GLY A 258 -8.39 -2.20 16.89
CA GLY A 258 -9.00 -0.88 17.00
C GLY A 258 -9.21 -0.15 15.68
N VAL A 259 -8.98 -0.80 14.53
CA VAL A 259 -9.26 -0.23 13.20
C VAL A 259 -10.32 -1.06 12.49
N ASN A 260 -10.07 -2.34 12.27
CA ASN A 260 -10.95 -3.23 11.52
C ASN A 260 -11.07 -4.63 12.14
N ASP A 261 -10.70 -4.80 13.40
CA ASP A 261 -10.79 -6.05 14.15
C ASP A 261 -12.21 -6.35 14.67
N THR A 262 -13.23 -5.87 13.96
CA THR A 262 -14.63 -6.15 14.28
C THR A 262 -15.38 -6.61 13.03
N LEU A 263 -16.34 -7.51 13.23
CA LEU A 263 -17.15 -8.03 12.12
C LEU A 263 -17.91 -6.91 11.38
N PRO A 264 -18.54 -5.92 12.06
CA PRO A 264 -19.17 -4.80 11.36
C PRO A 264 -18.20 -4.00 10.49
N ALA A 265 -16.99 -3.70 10.96
CA ALA A 265 -15.99 -2.95 10.19
C ALA A 265 -15.56 -3.69 8.92
N LEU A 266 -15.32 -5.01 9.00
CA LEU A 266 -14.93 -5.81 7.84
C LEU A 266 -16.08 -6.02 6.84
N VAL A 267 -17.32 -6.12 7.33
CA VAL A 267 -18.53 -6.16 6.48
C VAL A 267 -18.70 -4.85 5.72
N ASP A 268 -18.59 -3.70 6.41
CA ASP A 268 -18.67 -2.38 5.77
C ASP A 268 -17.56 -2.17 4.74
N LEU A 269 -16.30 -2.49 5.10
CA LEU A 269 -15.17 -2.43 4.16
C LEU A 269 -15.44 -3.26 2.90
N SER A 270 -15.85 -4.51 3.06
CA SER A 270 -16.11 -5.40 1.91
C SER A 270 -17.25 -4.88 1.03
N GLY A 271 -18.32 -4.35 1.65
CA GLY A 271 -19.43 -3.72 0.94
C GLY A 271 -18.99 -2.52 0.10
N ARG A 272 -18.25 -1.60 0.71
CA ARG A 272 -17.76 -0.39 0.03
C ARG A 272 -16.74 -0.69 -1.07
N LEU A 273 -15.84 -1.65 -0.85
CA LEU A 273 -14.91 -2.11 -1.88
C LEU A 273 -15.65 -2.60 -3.13
N VAL A 274 -16.63 -3.49 -2.95
CA VAL A 274 -17.39 -4.02 -4.09
C VAL A 274 -18.25 -2.94 -4.75
N ALA A 275 -18.82 -2.02 -3.99
CA ALA A 275 -19.55 -0.87 -4.55
C ALA A 275 -18.64 0.00 -5.44
N ALA A 276 -17.36 0.17 -5.07
CA ALA A 276 -16.35 0.85 -5.88
C ALA A 276 -15.74 -0.03 -7.00
N GLY A 277 -16.21 -1.27 -7.17
CA GLY A 277 -15.71 -2.20 -8.19
C GLY A 277 -14.38 -2.87 -7.85
N ILE A 278 -14.00 -2.90 -6.56
CA ILE A 278 -12.79 -3.55 -6.05
C ILE A 278 -13.17 -4.89 -5.40
N LEU A 279 -12.45 -5.97 -5.72
CA LEU A 279 -12.65 -7.26 -5.05
C LEU A 279 -11.81 -7.37 -3.78
N PRO A 280 -12.38 -7.76 -2.63
CA PRO A 280 -11.61 -8.12 -1.43
C PRO A 280 -10.69 -9.31 -1.73
N TYR A 281 -9.37 -9.10 -1.62
CA TYR A 281 -8.38 -10.10 -2.03
C TYR A 281 -7.70 -10.77 -0.84
N TYR A 282 -7.01 -10.00 -0.01
CA TYR A 282 -6.37 -10.49 1.21
C TYR A 282 -6.77 -9.66 2.44
N LEU A 283 -6.96 -10.37 3.55
CA LEU A 283 -6.91 -9.82 4.90
C LEU A 283 -5.66 -10.41 5.56
N HIS A 284 -4.57 -9.66 5.54
CA HIS A 284 -3.32 -10.06 6.16
C HIS A 284 -3.46 -10.03 7.68
N LEU A 285 -3.02 -11.07 8.37
CA LEU A 285 -2.61 -10.91 9.76
C LEU A 285 -1.44 -9.92 9.80
N LEU A 286 -1.30 -9.19 10.91
CA LEU A 286 -0.22 -8.24 11.07
C LEU A 286 1.14 -8.94 10.86
N ASP A 287 1.90 -8.45 9.89
CA ASP A 287 3.32 -8.79 9.79
C ASP A 287 4.00 -8.14 11.00
N ARG A 288 4.66 -8.96 11.84
CA ARG A 288 5.18 -8.54 13.15
C ARG A 288 6.40 -7.62 13.01
N VAL A 289 6.19 -6.41 12.52
CA VAL A 289 7.20 -5.35 12.37
C VAL A 289 7.37 -4.56 13.67
N GLN A 290 8.62 -4.32 14.08
CA GLN A 290 8.91 -3.49 15.26
C GLN A 290 8.21 -2.12 15.17
N GLY A 291 7.56 -1.73 16.27
CA GLY A 291 6.71 -0.54 16.36
C GLY A 291 5.21 -0.78 16.16
N ALA A 292 4.80 -1.94 15.62
CA ALA A 292 3.39 -2.19 15.29
C ALA A 292 2.65 -3.15 16.25
N ALA A 293 3.29 -3.60 17.34
CA ALA A 293 2.75 -4.66 18.20
C ALA A 293 1.37 -4.36 18.81
N HIS A 294 1.06 -3.08 19.05
CA HIS A 294 -0.23 -2.64 19.56
C HIS A 294 -1.40 -2.91 18.59
N TYR A 295 -1.14 -3.15 17.31
CA TYR A 295 -2.16 -3.59 16.34
C TYR A 295 -2.39 -5.10 16.31
N ASP A 296 -1.53 -5.91 16.93
CA ASP A 296 -1.60 -7.36 16.76
C ASP A 296 -2.93 -7.91 17.32
N THR A 297 -3.46 -8.92 16.65
CA THR A 297 -4.73 -9.56 17.01
C THR A 297 -4.51 -11.07 17.17
N PRO A 298 -5.09 -11.69 18.22
CA PRO A 298 -4.97 -13.13 18.38
C PRO A 298 -5.55 -13.88 17.18
N ARG A 299 -4.89 -14.95 16.75
CA ARG A 299 -5.34 -15.79 15.62
C ARG A 299 -6.79 -16.26 15.78
N ALA A 300 -7.16 -16.70 16.98
CA ALA A 300 -8.53 -17.16 17.29
C ALA A 300 -9.58 -16.08 16.98
N HIS A 301 -9.25 -14.81 17.21
CA HIS A 301 -10.13 -13.68 16.86
C HIS A 301 -10.28 -13.53 15.35
N ALA A 302 -9.18 -13.58 14.60
CA ALA A 302 -9.22 -13.54 13.15
C ALA A 302 -10.03 -14.71 12.54
N VAL A 303 -9.90 -15.92 13.09
CA VAL A 303 -10.71 -17.09 12.68
C VAL A 303 -12.19 -16.84 12.91
N ALA A 304 -12.57 -16.31 14.08
CA ALA A 304 -13.95 -15.96 14.39
C ALA A 304 -14.52 -14.88 13.45
N LEU A 305 -13.72 -13.85 13.13
CA LEU A 305 -14.09 -12.82 12.16
C LEU A 305 -14.33 -13.41 10.77
N MET A 306 -13.45 -14.30 10.30
CA MET A 306 -13.62 -14.96 8.99
C MET A 306 -14.86 -15.84 8.92
N ALA A 307 -15.18 -16.58 9.99
CA ALA A 307 -16.44 -17.33 10.09
C ALA A 307 -17.65 -16.39 10.02
N GLY A 308 -17.60 -15.26 10.75
CA GLY A 308 -18.61 -14.22 10.71
C GLY A 308 -18.81 -13.63 9.31
N LEU A 309 -17.72 -13.32 8.60
CA LEU A 309 -17.79 -12.79 7.23
C LEU A 309 -18.43 -13.79 6.26
N ARG A 310 -18.03 -15.06 6.32
CA ARG A 310 -18.63 -16.14 5.49
C ARG A 310 -20.13 -16.31 5.73
N SER A 311 -20.60 -16.05 6.96
CA SER A 311 -22.03 -16.12 7.28
C SER A 311 -22.85 -14.93 6.79
N ARG A 312 -22.23 -13.76 6.57
CA ARG A 312 -22.93 -12.50 6.28
C ARG A 312 -22.78 -12.01 4.84
N LEU A 313 -21.71 -12.39 4.16
CA LEU A 313 -21.35 -11.85 2.86
C LEU A 313 -21.41 -12.91 1.76
N PRO A 314 -21.75 -12.51 0.52
CA PRO A 314 -21.47 -13.32 -0.67
C PRO A 314 -20.00 -13.74 -0.73
N GLY A 315 -19.72 -14.95 -1.21
CA GLY A 315 -18.36 -15.52 -1.18
C GLY A 315 -17.28 -14.68 -1.88
N TYR A 316 -17.61 -13.98 -2.96
CA TYR A 316 -16.68 -13.11 -3.68
C TYR A 316 -16.34 -11.81 -2.92
N MET A 317 -17.10 -11.50 -1.85
CA MET A 317 -16.85 -10.37 -0.95
C MET A 317 -16.03 -10.78 0.28
N VAL A 318 -15.75 -12.08 0.46
CA VAL A 318 -14.99 -12.58 1.60
C VAL A 318 -13.50 -12.64 1.20
N PRO A 319 -12.61 -11.83 1.82
CA PRO A 319 -11.19 -11.88 1.52
C PRO A 319 -10.58 -13.20 2.00
N ARG A 320 -9.40 -13.55 1.48
CA ARG A 320 -8.62 -14.66 2.04
C ARG A 320 -7.80 -14.14 3.21
N CYS A 321 -7.97 -14.72 4.40
CA CYS A 321 -7.15 -14.35 5.55
C CYS A 321 -5.83 -15.12 5.52
N VAL A 322 -4.71 -14.39 5.53
CA VAL A 322 -3.38 -14.97 5.29
C VAL A 322 -2.32 -14.36 6.18
N ARG A 323 -1.20 -15.07 6.36
CA ARG A 323 0.04 -14.55 6.97
C ARG A 323 1.20 -14.73 5.99
N GLU A 324 2.07 -13.73 5.93
CA GLU A 324 3.35 -13.88 5.26
C GLU A 324 4.33 -14.62 6.18
N GLN A 325 5.01 -15.64 5.66
CA GLN A 325 6.03 -16.37 6.40
C GLN A 325 7.30 -16.47 5.53
N PRO A 326 8.45 -15.95 6.01
CA PRO A 326 9.70 -16.02 5.27
C PRO A 326 10.04 -17.44 4.83
N GLY A 327 10.42 -17.60 3.56
CA GLY A 327 10.81 -18.89 2.98
C GLY A 327 9.65 -19.80 2.55
N VAL A 328 8.40 -19.47 2.88
CA VAL A 328 7.24 -20.24 2.42
C VAL A 328 6.86 -19.82 0.98
N PRO A 329 6.57 -20.75 0.05
CA PRO A 329 6.35 -20.42 -1.36
C PRO A 329 4.99 -19.76 -1.66
N TYR A 330 4.20 -19.44 -0.64
CA TYR A 330 2.93 -18.74 -0.74
C TYR A 330 2.57 -18.03 0.57
N LYS A 331 1.63 -17.09 0.50
CA LYS A 331 0.99 -16.50 1.68
C LYS A 331 0.12 -17.54 2.36
N VAL A 332 0.43 -17.89 3.60
CA VAL A 332 -0.17 -19.03 4.30
C VAL A 332 -1.59 -18.68 4.74
N PRO A 333 -2.62 -19.41 4.26
CA PRO A 333 -4.00 -19.26 4.77
C PRO A 333 -4.07 -19.47 6.28
N ILE A 334 -4.91 -18.69 6.96
CA ILE A 334 -5.04 -18.76 8.43
C ILE A 334 -5.43 -20.15 8.93
N GLU A 335 -6.15 -20.94 8.13
CA GLU A 335 -6.54 -22.31 8.44
C GLU A 335 -5.36 -23.29 8.46
N LEU A 336 -4.25 -22.96 7.79
CA LEU A 336 -3.03 -23.77 7.71
C LEU A 336 -1.94 -23.34 8.69
N LEU A 337 -2.16 -22.27 9.45
CA LEU A 337 -1.21 -21.86 10.49
C LEU A 337 -1.25 -22.85 11.65
N GLU A 338 -0.08 -23.16 12.21
CA GLU A 338 0.04 -23.84 13.50
C GLU A 338 0.11 -22.78 14.60
N ASP A 339 -0.33 -23.13 15.81
CA ASP A 339 -0.34 -22.21 16.96
C ASP A 339 1.05 -22.01 17.57
#